data_AF-A0A6A5FNA6-F1
#
_entry.id   AF-A0A6A5FNA6-F1
#
_cell.length_a   1.000
_cell.length_b   1.000
_cell.length_c   1.000
_cell.angle_alpha   90.00
_cell.angle_beta   90.00
_cell.angle_gamma   90.00
#
_symmetry.space_group_name_H-M   'P 1'
#
loop_
_entity.id
_entity.type
_entity.pdbx_description
1 polymer ?
#
loop_
_entity_poly.entity_id
_entity_poly.type
_entity_poly.pdbx_seq_one_letter_code
_entity_poly.pdbx_strand_id
1 'polypeptide(L)'
;MDESTKRLLQRLIRRIPTQMLRTTLDKWGRLTGGQLHSMDFTQSKWALTEKLLAICEENKFAVKHITELEMIYIIDNPNQGMWYAFQLMDPEDDAHSVELTQFKEQFKSHLRELIRHVSVKMKKHTDEAVWIRIAWGDTFSRPNHMKPTYVVHSLQTPYVFVTSLTSKQKPLLSQALVLSTRYQAIKDANLSGRKLTAIRDLLMRQYHQVFPTRYPTPLAENNPAVSNQHIEREQAESAANRLQAACEAFGGGMLPQLQSAVYKLETKFRDHSNKTMTEREEPFRCVVKFASTNLLESLRHCASSGIASTPVTPLLSSIPLKGKNYFVITDNGPGPSSQMRQPQK
;
A
#
# COMPACT_ATOMS: atom_id res chain seq x y z
N MET A 1 -29.30 0.19 -22.43
CA MET A 1 -27.92 0.24 -21.89
C MET A 1 -27.01 -0.61 -22.79
N ASP A 2 -25.78 -0.19 -23.04
CA ASP A 2 -24.86 -0.95 -23.91
C ASP A 2 -24.35 -2.23 -23.22
N GLU A 3 -24.00 -3.23 -24.03
CA GLU A 3 -23.61 -4.57 -23.58
C GLU A 3 -22.36 -4.54 -22.67
N SER A 4 -21.40 -3.66 -22.94
CA SER A 4 -20.22 -3.49 -22.07
C SER A 4 -20.60 -2.97 -20.68
N THR A 5 -21.54 -2.03 -20.59
CA THR A 5 -22.05 -1.52 -19.30
C THR A 5 -22.84 -2.60 -18.54
N LYS A 6 -23.62 -3.43 -19.23
CA LYS A 6 -24.32 -4.57 -18.62
C LYS A 6 -23.33 -5.55 -17.98
N ARG A 7 -22.31 -5.96 -18.71
CA ARG A 7 -21.25 -6.87 -18.21
C ARG A 7 -20.46 -6.27 -17.04
N LEU A 8 -20.21 -4.96 -17.08
CA LEU A 8 -19.57 -4.25 -15.97
C LEU A 8 -20.42 -4.33 -14.69
N LEU A 9 -21.73 -4.07 -14.81
CA LEU A 9 -22.65 -4.18 -13.69
C LEU A 9 -22.71 -5.62 -13.15
N GLN A 10 -22.90 -6.61 -14.01
CA GLN A 10 -22.92 -8.02 -13.63
C GLN A 10 -21.66 -8.42 -12.85
N ARG A 11 -20.48 -8.02 -13.33
CA ARG A 11 -19.22 -8.29 -12.63
C ARG A 11 -19.16 -7.58 -11.28
N LEU A 12 -19.62 -6.34 -11.20
CA LEU A 12 -19.63 -5.56 -9.97
C LEU A 12 -20.51 -6.23 -8.92
N ILE A 13 -21.76 -6.57 -9.24
CA ILE A 13 -22.70 -7.22 -8.31
C ILE A 13 -22.17 -8.59 -7.87
N ARG A 14 -21.56 -9.36 -8.78
CA ARG A 14 -20.91 -10.62 -8.40
C ARG A 14 -19.81 -10.41 -7.35
N ARG A 15 -19.01 -9.35 -7.48
CA ARG A 15 -17.89 -9.03 -6.57
C ARG A 15 -18.36 -8.56 -5.19
N ILE A 16 -19.42 -7.76 -5.11
CA ILE A 16 -19.93 -7.23 -3.84
C ILE A 16 -20.52 -8.37 -3.00
N PRO A 17 -20.08 -8.61 -1.75
CA PRO A 17 -20.70 -9.60 -0.86
C PRO A 17 -22.20 -9.30 -0.65
N THR A 18 -23.05 -10.33 -0.60
CA THR A 18 -24.51 -10.14 -0.50
C THR A 18 -24.90 -9.27 0.70
N GLN A 19 -24.26 -9.50 1.85
CA GLN A 19 -24.45 -8.72 3.08
C GLN A 19 -24.13 -7.23 2.94
N MET A 20 -23.28 -6.85 1.98
CA MET A 20 -22.90 -5.45 1.72
C MET A 20 -23.67 -4.83 0.55
N LEU A 21 -24.41 -5.62 -0.22
CA LEU A 21 -25.01 -5.14 -1.46
C LEU A 21 -26.06 -4.07 -1.19
N ARG A 22 -26.93 -4.28 -0.20
CA ARG A 22 -27.95 -3.31 0.20
C ARG A 22 -27.34 -1.98 0.63
N THR A 23 -26.36 -2.01 1.53
CA THR A 23 -25.69 -0.79 2.03
C THR A 23 -24.91 -0.07 0.92
N THR A 24 -24.32 -0.81 -0.03
CA THR A 24 -23.61 -0.20 -1.17
C THR A 24 -24.58 0.49 -2.14
N LEU A 25 -25.73 -0.14 -2.44
CA LEU A 25 -26.76 0.43 -3.30
C LEU A 25 -27.47 1.64 -2.65
N ASP A 26 -27.66 1.59 -1.33
CA ASP A 26 -28.19 2.70 -0.55
C ASP A 26 -27.25 3.93 -0.62
N LYS A 27 -25.95 3.73 -0.34
CA LYS A 27 -24.91 4.77 -0.50
C LYS A 27 -24.77 5.31 -1.93
N TRP A 28 -25.15 4.52 -2.93
CA TRP A 28 -25.15 4.98 -4.32
C TRP A 28 -26.19 6.06 -4.56
N GLY A 29 -27.32 6.05 -3.84
CA GLY A 29 -28.31 7.12 -3.86
C GLY A 29 -28.95 7.38 -5.22
N ARG A 30 -28.85 6.43 -6.17
CA ARG A 30 -29.44 6.52 -7.51
C ARG A 30 -30.74 5.75 -7.66
N LEU A 31 -31.00 4.80 -6.77
CA LEU A 31 -32.24 4.05 -6.75
C LEU A 31 -33.26 4.82 -5.92
N THR A 32 -34.50 4.90 -6.39
CA THR A 32 -35.59 5.44 -5.57
C THR A 32 -35.85 4.52 -4.38
N GLY A 33 -36.48 5.05 -3.32
CA GLY A 33 -36.91 4.24 -2.18
C GLY A 33 -37.71 3.02 -2.63
N GLY A 34 -38.72 3.20 -3.49
CA GLY A 34 -39.52 2.09 -4.03
C GLY A 34 -38.69 1.05 -4.80
N GLN A 35 -37.75 1.50 -5.65
CA GLN A 35 -36.86 0.61 -6.39
C GLN A 35 -36.00 -0.23 -5.45
N LEU A 36 -35.40 0.39 -4.42
CA LEU A 36 -34.58 -0.31 -3.44
C LEU A 36 -35.39 -1.29 -2.57
N HIS A 37 -36.59 -0.92 -2.13
CA HIS A 37 -37.48 -1.80 -1.36
C HIS A 37 -37.98 -2.98 -2.19
N SER A 38 -38.15 -2.80 -3.49
CA SER A 38 -38.53 -3.90 -4.38
C SER A 38 -37.43 -4.97 -4.48
N MET A 39 -36.17 -4.66 -4.19
CA MET A 39 -35.07 -5.61 -4.27
C MET A 39 -35.11 -6.60 -3.09
N ASP A 40 -35.33 -7.88 -3.40
CA ASP A 40 -35.29 -8.94 -2.41
C ASP A 40 -33.86 -9.49 -2.26
N PHE A 41 -33.14 -8.99 -1.26
CA PHE A 41 -31.75 -9.35 -0.97
C PHE A 41 -31.57 -10.78 -0.44
N THR A 42 -32.65 -11.53 -0.22
CA THR A 42 -32.58 -12.97 0.11
C THR A 42 -32.39 -13.84 -1.14
N GLN A 43 -32.67 -13.29 -2.33
CA GLN A 43 -32.54 -14.00 -3.60
C GLN A 43 -31.08 -14.20 -4.03
N SER A 44 -30.92 -15.04 -5.05
CA SER A 44 -29.61 -15.23 -5.68
C SER A 44 -29.06 -13.93 -6.24
N LYS A 45 -27.73 -13.79 -6.24
CA LYS A 45 -27.05 -12.64 -6.86
C LYS A 45 -27.42 -12.45 -8.33
N TRP A 46 -27.73 -13.54 -9.03
CA TRP A 46 -28.17 -13.49 -10.42
C TRP A 46 -29.53 -12.78 -10.55
N ALA A 47 -30.53 -13.18 -9.76
CA ALA A 47 -31.85 -12.56 -9.76
C ALA A 47 -31.78 -11.07 -9.39
N LEU A 48 -30.97 -10.73 -8.38
CA LEU A 48 -30.69 -9.34 -8.00
C LEU A 48 -30.03 -8.55 -9.13
N THR A 49 -29.13 -9.17 -9.88
CA THR A 49 -28.44 -8.54 -11.01
C THR A 49 -29.40 -8.25 -12.16
N GLU A 50 -30.25 -9.21 -12.53
CA GLU A 50 -31.26 -9.03 -13.57
C GLU A 50 -32.26 -7.92 -13.20
N LYS A 51 -32.72 -7.90 -11.94
CA LYS A 51 -33.60 -6.83 -11.46
C LYS A 51 -32.92 -5.45 -11.50
N LEU A 52 -31.65 -5.38 -11.08
CA LEU A 52 -30.90 -4.13 -11.13
C LEU A 52 -30.62 -3.67 -12.56
N LEU A 53 -30.39 -4.61 -13.49
CA LEU A 53 -30.25 -4.32 -14.92
C LEU A 53 -31.52 -3.68 -15.47
N ALA A 54 -32.70 -4.24 -15.16
CA ALA A 54 -33.99 -3.69 -15.57
C ALA A 54 -34.18 -2.25 -15.05
N ILE A 55 -33.89 -2.00 -13.77
CA ILE A 55 -33.96 -0.65 -13.18
C ILE A 55 -32.96 0.30 -13.86
N CYS A 56 -31.76 -0.17 -14.16
CA CYS A 56 -30.75 0.64 -14.86
C CYS A 56 -31.20 1.00 -16.29
N GLU A 57 -31.91 0.11 -16.98
CA GLU A 57 -32.46 0.39 -18.32
C GLU A 57 -33.62 1.38 -18.27
N GLU A 58 -34.56 1.19 -17.33
CA GLU A 58 -35.68 2.10 -17.07
C GLU A 58 -35.18 3.52 -16.78
N ASN A 59 -34.21 3.65 -15.87
CA ASN A 59 -33.61 4.93 -15.47
C ASN A 59 -32.55 5.45 -16.47
N LYS A 60 -32.32 4.76 -17.60
CA LYS A 60 -31.33 5.12 -18.64
C LYS A 60 -29.90 5.35 -18.09
N PHE A 61 -29.46 4.51 -17.16
CA PHE A 61 -28.13 4.62 -16.57
C PHE A 61 -27.03 4.27 -17.58
N ALA A 62 -26.17 5.25 -17.84
CA ALA A 62 -24.92 5.08 -18.57
C ALA A 62 -23.75 4.58 -17.70
N VAL A 63 -22.63 4.19 -18.34
CA VAL A 63 -21.38 3.74 -17.70
C VAL A 63 -20.89 4.66 -16.57
N LYS A 64 -21.12 5.98 -16.68
CA LYS A 64 -20.74 6.95 -15.64
C LYS A 64 -21.41 6.67 -14.30
N HIS A 65 -22.63 6.12 -14.29
CA HIS A 65 -23.36 5.78 -13.06
C HIS A 65 -22.86 4.45 -12.50
N ILE A 66 -22.61 3.45 -13.35
CA ILE A 66 -22.09 2.14 -12.91
C ILE A 66 -20.69 2.27 -12.31
N THR A 67 -19.84 3.12 -12.90
CA THR A 67 -18.52 3.43 -12.35
C THR A 67 -18.60 4.23 -11.04
N GLU A 68 -19.70 4.94 -10.76
CA GLU A 68 -19.95 5.54 -9.44
C GLU A 68 -20.16 4.47 -8.37
N LEU A 69 -21.03 3.51 -8.65
CA LEU A 69 -21.32 2.39 -7.75
C LEU A 69 -20.05 1.58 -7.50
N GLU A 70 -19.26 1.34 -8.55
CA GLU A 70 -17.96 0.68 -8.41
C GLU A 70 -17.01 1.45 -7.49
N MET A 71 -16.90 2.78 -7.67
CA MET A 71 -16.03 3.60 -6.81
C MET A 71 -16.48 3.57 -5.36
N ILE A 72 -17.77 3.62 -5.07
CA ILE A 72 -18.30 3.51 -3.69
C ILE A 72 -17.84 2.21 -3.06
N TYR A 73 -18.03 1.09 -3.76
CA TYR A 73 -17.60 -0.21 -3.27
C TYR A 73 -16.08 -0.28 -3.01
N ILE A 74 -15.27 0.25 -3.91
CA ILE A 74 -13.80 0.23 -3.78
C ILE A 74 -13.32 1.12 -2.63
N ILE A 75 -13.91 2.30 -2.45
CA ILE A 75 -13.62 3.21 -1.34
C ILE A 75 -13.94 2.55 0.00
N ASP A 76 -15.08 1.87 0.10
CA ASP A 76 -15.49 1.15 1.32
C ASP A 76 -14.68 -0.14 1.55
N ASN A 77 -14.03 -0.67 0.50
CA ASN A 77 -13.31 -1.94 0.55
C ASN A 77 -11.92 -1.81 -0.12
N PRO A 78 -11.03 -0.95 0.39
CA PRO A 78 -9.77 -0.65 -0.28
C PRO A 78 -8.82 -1.86 -0.28
N ASN A 79 -9.01 -2.83 0.62
CA ASN A 79 -8.03 -3.87 0.90
C ASN A 79 -8.09 -5.11 -0.03
N GLN A 80 -8.72 -4.98 -1.20
CA GLN A 80 -8.91 -6.11 -2.14
C GLN A 80 -7.71 -6.43 -3.02
N GLY A 81 -6.77 -5.49 -3.16
CA GLY A 81 -5.62 -5.61 -4.03
C GLY A 81 -4.34 -5.09 -3.38
N MET A 82 -3.22 -5.26 -4.08
CA MET A 82 -1.96 -4.61 -3.70
C MET A 82 -2.01 -3.14 -4.05
N TRP A 83 -1.65 -2.31 -3.08
CA TRP A 83 -1.36 -0.89 -3.24
C TRP A 83 0.15 -0.69 -3.30
N TYR A 84 0.56 0.29 -4.11
CA TYR A 84 1.93 0.72 -4.27
C TYR A 84 1.99 2.23 -3.97
N ALA A 85 2.92 2.62 -3.13
CA ALA A 85 3.11 4.02 -2.76
C ALA A 85 4.18 4.68 -3.66
N PHE A 86 3.89 5.91 -4.05
CA PHE A 86 4.77 6.80 -4.78
C PHE A 86 4.93 8.10 -3.99
N GLN A 87 6.06 8.77 -4.21
CA GLN A 87 6.37 10.05 -3.59
C GLN A 87 6.66 11.08 -4.68
N LEU A 88 5.88 12.17 -4.66
CA LEU A 88 6.14 13.39 -5.40
C LEU A 88 7.35 14.10 -4.78
N MET A 89 8.22 14.63 -5.63
CA MET A 89 9.51 15.20 -5.27
C MET A 89 9.63 16.59 -5.84
N ASP A 90 10.38 17.44 -5.14
CA ASP A 90 10.77 18.76 -5.59
C ASP A 90 9.52 19.62 -5.92
N PRO A 91 8.74 20.01 -4.88
CA PRO A 91 7.56 20.86 -5.05
C PRO A 91 7.96 22.23 -5.59
N GLU A 92 7.16 22.77 -6.51
CA GLU A 92 7.21 24.18 -6.88
C GLU A 92 6.60 25.05 -5.75
N ASP A 93 6.87 26.36 -5.77
CA ASP A 93 6.48 27.29 -4.69
C ASP A 93 4.97 27.26 -4.37
N ASP A 94 4.14 26.98 -5.37
CA ASP A 94 2.69 26.95 -5.26
C ASP A 94 2.09 25.53 -5.22
N ALA A 95 2.91 24.48 -5.13
CA ALA A 95 2.47 23.08 -5.10
C ALA A 95 1.52 22.76 -3.94
N HIS A 96 1.74 23.39 -2.78
CA HIS A 96 0.90 23.22 -1.60
C HIS A 96 -0.43 23.98 -1.66
N SER A 97 -0.60 24.86 -2.65
CA SER A 97 -1.79 25.70 -2.83
C SER A 97 -2.74 25.19 -3.93
N VAL A 98 -2.43 24.04 -4.53
CA VAL A 98 -3.24 23.45 -5.61
C VAL A 98 -4.63 23.09 -5.09
N GLU A 99 -5.63 23.81 -5.58
CA GLU A 99 -7.03 23.59 -5.25
C GLU A 99 -7.58 22.33 -5.93
N LEU A 100 -8.59 21.71 -5.29
CA LEU A 100 -9.15 20.44 -5.75
C LEU A 100 -9.77 20.54 -7.15
N THR A 101 -10.42 21.67 -7.46
CA THR A 101 -11.04 21.92 -8.76
C THR A 101 -9.98 22.01 -9.85
N GLN A 102 -8.94 22.83 -9.62
CA GLN A 102 -7.79 23.00 -10.51
C GLN A 102 -7.09 21.66 -10.76
N PHE A 103 -6.77 20.90 -9.70
CA PHE A 103 -6.16 19.58 -9.81
C PHE A 103 -6.98 18.65 -10.72
N LYS A 104 -8.31 18.57 -10.50
CA LYS A 104 -9.20 17.69 -11.28
C LYS A 104 -9.21 18.05 -12.76
N GLU A 105 -9.16 19.33 -13.09
CA GLU A 105 -9.18 19.81 -14.47
C GLU A 105 -7.84 19.58 -15.16
N GLN A 106 -6.75 20.00 -14.54
CA GLN A 106 -5.38 19.83 -15.05
C GLN A 106 -5.03 18.35 -15.24
N PHE A 107 -5.28 17.51 -14.23
CA PHE A 107 -5.00 16.07 -14.32
C PHE A 107 -5.76 15.43 -15.50
N LYS A 108 -7.03 15.79 -15.71
CA LYS A 108 -7.80 15.29 -16.84
C LYS A 108 -7.28 15.81 -18.18
N SER A 109 -6.83 17.06 -18.25
CA SER A 109 -6.25 17.64 -19.47
C SER A 109 -4.97 16.92 -19.85
N HIS A 110 -4.00 16.88 -18.94
CA HIS A 110 -2.70 16.25 -19.17
C HIS A 110 -2.84 14.77 -19.52
N LEU A 111 -3.72 14.03 -18.84
CA LEU A 111 -3.91 12.62 -19.18
C LEU A 111 -4.52 12.42 -20.56
N ARG A 112 -5.41 13.31 -21.02
CA ARG A 112 -6.00 13.24 -22.38
C ARG A 112 -5.02 13.65 -23.47
N GLU A 113 -4.10 14.56 -23.17
CA GLU A 113 -2.99 14.93 -24.06
C GLU A 113 -2.07 13.72 -24.29
N LEU A 114 -1.81 12.94 -23.24
CA LEU A 114 -0.96 11.75 -23.30
C LEU A 114 -1.68 10.52 -23.91
N ILE A 115 -3.00 10.39 -23.71
CA ILE A 115 -3.78 9.27 -24.22
C ILE A 115 -5.21 9.66 -24.60
N ARG A 116 -5.55 9.52 -25.89
CA ARG A 116 -6.86 9.92 -26.45
C ARG A 116 -8.04 9.20 -25.80
N HIS A 117 -7.92 7.89 -25.61
CA HIS A 117 -9.01 7.06 -25.10
C HIS A 117 -8.80 6.76 -23.62
N VAL A 118 -9.23 7.68 -22.76
CA VAL A 118 -9.18 7.52 -21.30
C VAL A 118 -10.48 7.98 -20.64
N SER A 119 -10.91 7.26 -19.61
CA SER A 119 -12.06 7.64 -18.78
C SER A 119 -11.60 7.84 -17.34
N VAL A 120 -11.69 9.08 -16.87
CA VAL A 120 -11.29 9.49 -15.50
C VAL A 120 -12.51 9.88 -14.69
N LYS A 121 -12.66 9.29 -13.51
CA LYS A 121 -13.64 9.71 -12.49
C LYS A 121 -12.93 9.99 -11.18
N MET A 122 -13.32 11.08 -10.52
CA MET A 122 -12.71 11.53 -9.27
C MET A 122 -13.79 11.74 -8.21
N LYS A 123 -13.53 11.31 -6.99
CA LYS A 123 -14.40 11.52 -5.83
C LYS A 123 -13.55 11.95 -4.64
N LYS A 124 -13.95 13.05 -3.99
CA LYS A 124 -13.37 13.44 -2.70
C LYS A 124 -13.96 12.53 -1.62
N HIS A 125 -13.13 12.00 -0.75
CA HIS A 125 -13.54 11.21 0.40
C HIS A 125 -13.54 12.07 1.68
N THR A 126 -14.07 11.55 2.77
CA THR A 126 -14.22 12.27 4.05
C THR A 126 -12.89 12.57 4.74
N ASP A 127 -11.83 11.83 4.43
CA ASP A 127 -10.46 12.04 4.92
C ASP A 127 -9.66 13.02 4.04
N GLU A 128 -10.36 13.90 3.31
CA GLU A 128 -9.79 14.87 2.35
C GLU A 128 -9.05 14.26 1.16
N ALA A 129 -8.88 12.93 1.11
CA ALA A 129 -8.23 12.24 0.02
C ALA A 129 -9.10 12.24 -1.25
N VAL A 130 -8.44 12.39 -2.39
CA VAL A 130 -9.05 12.29 -3.71
C VAL A 130 -8.85 10.88 -4.24
N TRP A 131 -9.97 10.20 -4.49
CA TRP A 131 -10.01 8.90 -5.14
C TRP A 131 -10.20 9.09 -6.64
N ILE A 132 -9.28 8.56 -7.44
CA ILE A 132 -9.27 8.67 -8.89
C ILE A 132 -9.40 7.26 -9.46
N ARG A 133 -10.41 7.06 -10.31
CA ARG A 133 -10.60 5.86 -11.12
C ARG A 133 -10.23 6.19 -12.56
N ILE A 134 -9.33 5.40 -13.14
CA ILE A 134 -8.85 5.59 -14.51
C ILE A 134 -9.10 4.29 -15.27
N ALA A 135 -9.93 4.34 -16.31
CA ALA A 135 -10.03 3.27 -17.29
C ALA A 135 -9.21 3.67 -18.53
N TRP A 136 -8.31 2.79 -18.93
CA TRP A 136 -7.35 3.01 -20.01
C TRP A 136 -7.85 2.36 -21.29
N GLY A 137 -7.81 3.09 -22.40
CA GLY A 137 -7.86 2.54 -23.75
C GLY A 137 -6.46 2.48 -24.35
N ASP A 138 -6.39 2.38 -25.66
CA ASP A 138 -5.17 2.61 -26.45
C ASP A 138 -5.52 3.52 -27.65
N THR A 139 -4.69 3.58 -28.69
CA THR A 139 -4.96 4.42 -29.87
C THR A 139 -6.15 3.96 -30.71
N PHE A 140 -6.56 2.70 -30.59
CA PHE A 140 -7.58 2.06 -31.41
C PHE A 140 -8.76 1.52 -30.59
N SER A 141 -8.62 1.42 -29.26
CA SER A 141 -9.61 0.81 -28.37
C SER A 141 -10.16 1.80 -27.35
N ARG A 142 -11.47 1.67 -27.08
CA ARG A 142 -12.17 2.44 -26.05
C ARG A 142 -11.62 2.10 -24.66
N PRO A 143 -11.80 2.98 -23.67
CA PRO A 143 -11.41 2.71 -22.28
C PRO A 143 -11.91 1.37 -21.75
N ASN A 144 -11.02 0.53 -21.28
CA ASN A 144 -11.37 -0.77 -20.70
C ASN A 144 -11.84 -0.60 -19.24
N HIS A 145 -13.14 -0.44 -19.06
CA HIS A 145 -13.76 -0.29 -17.75
C HIS A 145 -13.68 -1.55 -16.86
N MET A 146 -13.27 -2.71 -17.41
CA MET A 146 -13.12 -3.95 -16.65
C MET A 146 -11.77 -4.04 -15.92
N LYS A 147 -10.77 -3.23 -16.28
CA LYS A 147 -9.45 -3.21 -15.62
C LYS A 147 -9.04 -1.77 -15.29
N PRO A 148 -9.80 -1.07 -14.44
CA PRO A 148 -9.44 0.29 -14.04
C PRO A 148 -8.26 0.29 -13.07
N THR A 149 -7.48 1.37 -13.12
CA THR A 149 -6.51 1.74 -12.09
C THR A 149 -7.19 2.65 -11.08
N TYR A 150 -6.84 2.49 -9.80
CA TYR A 150 -7.29 3.39 -8.74
C TYR A 150 -6.10 4.10 -8.13
N VAL A 151 -6.26 5.40 -7.90
CA VAL A 151 -5.28 6.27 -7.26
C VAL A 151 -5.93 6.95 -6.07
N VAL A 152 -5.20 7.06 -4.97
CA VAL A 152 -5.58 7.80 -3.77
C VAL A 152 -4.49 8.80 -3.47
N HIS A 153 -4.86 10.07 -3.38
CA HIS A 153 -3.92 11.16 -3.14
C HIS A 153 -4.57 12.23 -2.28
N SER A 154 -3.88 12.66 -1.22
CA SER A 154 -4.23 13.84 -0.44
C SER A 154 -3.34 14.98 -0.91
N LEU A 155 -3.95 16.06 -1.43
CA LEU A 155 -3.24 17.20 -2.05
C LEU A 155 -2.27 17.89 -1.07
N GLN A 156 -2.53 17.77 0.24
CA GLN A 156 -1.68 18.29 1.31
C GLN A 156 -0.41 17.45 1.56
N THR A 157 -0.23 16.34 0.84
CA THR A 157 0.87 15.40 1.06
C THR A 157 1.54 15.06 -0.27
N PRO A 158 2.86 14.77 -0.28
CA PRO A 158 3.54 14.34 -1.51
C PRO A 158 3.26 12.87 -1.85
N TYR A 159 2.37 12.17 -1.13
CA TYR A 159 2.20 10.73 -1.27
C TYR A 159 1.01 10.38 -2.16
N VAL A 160 1.23 9.40 -3.03
CA VAL A 160 0.23 8.88 -3.96
C VAL A 160 0.20 7.36 -3.85
N PHE A 161 -0.98 6.79 -3.64
CA PHE A 161 -1.18 5.35 -3.55
C PHE A 161 -1.91 4.85 -4.79
N VAL A 162 -1.38 3.81 -5.44
CA VAL A 162 -1.95 3.29 -6.69
C VAL A 162 -2.17 1.79 -6.62
N THR A 163 -3.24 1.30 -7.22
CA THR A 163 -3.49 -0.13 -7.44
C THR A 163 -3.92 -0.42 -8.88
N SER A 164 -3.65 -1.64 -9.34
CA SER A 164 -3.97 -2.11 -10.70
C SER A 164 -3.36 -1.25 -11.81
N LEU A 165 -2.09 -0.86 -11.64
CA LEU A 165 -1.30 -0.11 -12.62
C LEU A 165 -0.34 -1.04 -13.37
N THR A 166 -0.31 -0.94 -14.69
CA THR A 166 0.66 -1.68 -15.52
C THR A 166 1.91 -0.86 -15.82
N SER A 167 3.00 -1.52 -16.20
CA SER A 167 4.25 -0.85 -16.60
C SER A 167 4.06 0.14 -17.75
N LYS A 168 3.15 -0.16 -18.70
CA LYS A 168 2.80 0.73 -19.81
C LYS A 168 2.08 2.00 -19.36
N GLN A 169 1.21 1.89 -18.34
CA GLN A 169 0.41 3.00 -17.83
C GLN A 169 1.16 3.86 -16.81
N LYS A 170 2.16 3.29 -16.14
CA LYS A 170 2.98 3.96 -15.11
C LYS A 170 3.54 5.31 -15.57
N PRO A 171 4.28 5.42 -16.71
CA PRO A 171 4.83 6.71 -17.12
C PRO A 171 3.73 7.75 -17.41
N LEU A 172 2.61 7.35 -18.02
CA LEU A 172 1.49 8.26 -18.34
C LEU A 172 0.84 8.82 -17.07
N LEU A 173 0.58 7.95 -16.09
CA LEU A 173 0.03 8.36 -14.79
C LEU A 173 1.02 9.26 -14.04
N SER A 174 2.29 8.86 -13.99
CA SER A 174 3.36 9.62 -13.32
C SER A 174 3.46 11.03 -13.87
N GLN A 175 3.50 11.21 -15.19
CA GLN A 175 3.58 12.52 -15.82
C GLN A 175 2.34 13.38 -15.54
N ALA A 176 1.14 12.80 -15.67
CA ALA A 176 -0.10 13.52 -15.39
C ALA A 176 -0.19 13.99 -13.93
N LEU A 177 0.24 13.16 -12.98
CA LEU A 177 0.31 13.51 -11.55
C LEU A 177 1.26 14.69 -11.34
N VAL A 178 2.53 14.54 -11.72
CA VAL A 178 3.61 15.54 -11.55
C VAL A 178 3.15 16.93 -12.04
N LEU A 179 2.65 17.00 -13.28
CA LEU A 179 2.17 18.26 -13.87
C LEU A 179 0.96 18.84 -13.12
N SER A 180 -0.03 18.01 -12.78
CA SER A 180 -1.26 18.46 -12.10
C SER A 180 -1.06 18.85 -10.62
N THR A 181 0.03 18.39 -10.01
CA THR A 181 0.36 18.68 -8.60
C THR A 181 1.45 19.75 -8.46
N ARG A 182 2.05 20.21 -9.56
CA ARG A 182 3.18 21.16 -9.57
C ARG A 182 4.39 20.67 -8.79
N TYR A 183 4.76 19.42 -9.02
CA TYR A 183 6.03 18.85 -8.56
C TYR A 183 6.92 18.63 -9.78
N GLN A 184 8.23 18.49 -9.60
CA GLN A 184 9.14 18.25 -10.73
C GLN A 184 9.34 16.75 -11.02
N ALA A 185 9.16 15.89 -10.01
CA ALA A 185 9.37 14.45 -10.19
C ALA A 185 8.45 13.59 -9.31
N ILE A 186 8.35 12.30 -9.68
CA ILE A 186 7.69 11.27 -8.88
C ILE A 186 8.57 10.02 -8.86
N LYS A 187 8.77 9.44 -7.67
CA LYS A 187 9.57 8.23 -7.48
C LYS A 187 8.78 7.14 -6.77
N ASP A 188 9.26 5.90 -6.93
CA ASP A 188 8.75 4.78 -6.15
C ASP A 188 9.12 4.96 -4.67
N ALA A 189 8.12 4.88 -3.79
CA ALA A 189 8.39 4.94 -2.36
C ALA A 189 8.99 3.62 -1.85
N ASN A 190 9.05 2.56 -2.68
CA ASN A 190 9.47 1.20 -2.30
C ASN A 190 8.64 0.65 -1.14
N LEU A 191 7.36 1.02 -1.11
CA LEU A 191 6.38 0.56 -0.15
C LEU A 191 5.15 0.01 -0.87
N SER A 192 4.78 -1.23 -0.54
CA SER A 192 3.58 -1.87 -1.06
C SER A 192 2.88 -2.72 0.00
N GLY A 193 1.56 -2.86 -0.10
CA GLY A 193 0.78 -3.64 0.86
C GLY A 193 -0.68 -3.76 0.44
N ARG A 194 -1.41 -4.71 1.04
CA ARG A 194 -2.85 -4.86 0.76
C ARG A 194 -3.71 -3.90 1.57
N LYS A 195 -3.24 -3.46 2.73
CA LYS A 195 -3.98 -2.54 3.60
C LYS A 195 -3.56 -1.10 3.32
N LEU A 196 -4.42 -0.35 2.63
CA LEU A 196 -4.13 1.03 2.22
C LEU A 196 -3.84 1.92 3.44
N THR A 197 -4.63 1.80 4.51
CA THR A 197 -4.42 2.55 5.74
C THR A 197 -3.08 2.21 6.37
N ALA A 198 -2.72 0.93 6.49
CA ALA A 198 -1.45 0.53 7.07
C ALA A 198 -0.23 1.07 6.31
N ILE A 199 -0.23 1.05 4.97
CA ILE A 199 0.88 1.62 4.21
C ILE A 199 0.91 3.16 4.28
N ARG A 200 -0.26 3.80 4.35
CA ARG A 200 -0.36 5.25 4.55
C ARG A 200 0.20 5.64 5.90
N ASP A 201 -0.25 4.97 6.96
CA ASP A 201 0.16 5.24 8.34
C ASP A 201 1.68 5.00 8.49
N LEU A 202 2.21 3.94 7.89
CA LEU A 202 3.66 3.66 7.88
C LEU A 202 4.46 4.78 7.19
N LEU A 203 4.02 5.23 6.01
CA LEU A 203 4.72 6.22 5.20
C LEU A 203 4.63 7.63 5.79
N MET A 204 3.47 7.98 6.36
CA MET A 204 3.21 9.26 6.99
C MET A 204 3.58 9.30 8.48
N ARG A 205 4.07 8.18 9.04
CA ARG A 205 4.33 7.98 10.47
C ARG A 205 3.13 8.28 11.37
N GLN A 206 1.92 8.04 10.86
CA GLN A 206 0.66 8.24 11.57
C GLN A 206 0.25 6.98 12.34
N TYR A 207 1.17 6.46 13.16
CA TYR A 207 0.91 5.34 14.07
C TYR A 207 1.63 5.57 15.39
N HIS A 208 1.14 4.93 16.45
CA HIS A 208 1.67 5.07 17.80
C HIS A 208 3.01 4.34 17.92
N GLN A 209 4.08 4.88 17.34
CA GLN A 209 5.44 4.41 17.58
C GLN A 209 5.91 4.93 18.94
N VAL A 210 5.33 4.39 20.02
CA VAL A 210 5.70 4.76 21.39
C VAL A 210 6.96 4.00 21.76
N PHE A 211 8.08 4.69 21.89
CA PHE A 211 9.26 4.13 22.55
C PHE A 211 9.05 4.29 24.06
N PRO A 212 8.84 3.21 24.82
CA PRO A 212 8.53 3.32 26.24
C PRO A 212 9.69 3.98 26.99
N THR A 213 9.39 4.95 27.85
CA THR A 213 10.35 5.45 28.86
C THR A 213 10.44 4.50 30.06
N ARG A 214 9.47 3.59 30.21
CA ARG A 214 9.46 2.48 31.18
C ARG A 214 8.81 1.25 30.54
N TYR A 215 9.46 0.10 30.65
CA TYR A 215 8.99 -1.17 30.09
C TYR A 215 8.02 -1.86 31.07
N PRO A 216 6.87 -2.38 30.59
CA PRO A 216 5.99 -3.18 31.44
C PRO A 216 6.73 -4.40 31.97
N THR A 217 6.68 -4.62 33.28
CA THR A 217 7.20 -5.83 33.91
C THR A 217 6.46 -7.05 33.33
N PRO A 218 7.14 -8.11 32.89
CA PRO A 218 6.47 -9.33 32.45
C PRO A 218 5.49 -9.81 33.52
N LEU A 219 4.26 -10.13 33.13
CA LEU A 219 3.26 -10.68 34.05
C LEU A 219 3.76 -12.02 34.58
N ALA A 220 3.79 -12.17 35.91
CA ALA A 220 4.19 -13.42 36.56
C ALA A 220 3.14 -14.51 36.26
N GLU A 221 3.57 -15.60 35.61
CA GLU A 221 2.78 -16.83 35.50
C GLU A 221 2.76 -17.51 36.87
N ASN A 222 1.60 -17.52 37.54
CA ASN A 222 1.39 -18.27 38.78
C ASN A 222 1.22 -19.76 38.47
N ASN A 223 2.32 -20.48 38.28
CA ASN A 223 2.32 -21.94 38.28
C ASN A 223 2.77 -22.49 39.65
N PRO A 224 1.96 -23.33 40.33
CA PRO A 224 2.35 -23.98 41.57
C PRO A 224 3.20 -25.22 41.24
N ALA A 225 4.42 -25.01 40.76
CA ALA A 225 5.44 -26.07 40.67
C ALA A 225 6.65 -25.64 41.50
N VAL A 226 7.38 -26.62 42.05
CA VAL A 226 8.57 -26.40 42.88
C VAL A 226 9.59 -25.57 42.08
N SER A 227 9.55 -24.26 42.33
CA SER A 227 10.30 -23.25 41.60
C SER A 227 11.67 -23.05 42.25
N ASN A 228 12.72 -23.10 41.43
CA ASN A 228 14.00 -22.52 41.80
C ASN A 228 13.93 -21.01 41.54
N GLN A 229 13.73 -20.22 42.60
CA GLN A 229 13.60 -18.75 42.53
C GLN A 229 14.73 -18.06 41.73
N HIS A 230 15.94 -18.60 41.74
CA HIS A 230 17.06 -18.08 40.96
C HIS A 230 16.87 -18.27 39.44
N ILE A 231 16.37 -19.43 39.01
CA ILE A 231 16.13 -19.75 37.59
C ILE A 231 14.97 -18.89 37.06
N GLU A 232 13.90 -18.75 37.83
CA GLU A 232 12.77 -17.91 37.43
C GLU A 232 13.17 -16.43 37.31
N ARG A 233 14.00 -15.94 38.24
CA ARG A 233 14.49 -14.57 38.19
C ARG A 233 15.38 -14.31 36.98
N GLU A 234 16.30 -15.23 36.67
CA GLU A 234 17.16 -15.13 35.48
C GLU A 234 16.34 -15.18 34.18
N GLN A 235 15.36 -16.09 34.10
CA GLN A 235 14.47 -16.19 32.94
C GLN A 235 13.59 -14.94 32.77
N ALA A 236 13.08 -14.40 33.87
CA ALA A 236 12.27 -13.17 33.87
C ALA A 236 13.10 -11.95 33.44
N GLU A 237 14.33 -11.82 33.93
CA GLU A 237 15.24 -10.74 33.53
C GLU A 237 15.64 -10.86 32.05
N SER A 238 15.97 -12.07 31.59
CA SER A 238 16.26 -12.36 30.20
C SER A 238 15.06 -12.06 29.27
N ALA A 239 13.85 -12.41 29.70
CA ALA A 239 12.61 -12.11 28.97
C ALA A 239 12.32 -10.60 28.93
N ALA A 240 12.52 -9.88 30.03
CA ALA A 240 12.36 -8.43 30.09
C ALA A 240 13.35 -7.72 29.15
N ASN A 241 14.62 -8.16 29.13
CA ASN A 241 15.66 -7.61 28.25
C ASN A 241 15.32 -7.84 26.76
N ARG A 242 14.79 -9.02 26.40
CA ARG A 242 14.32 -9.30 25.03
C ARG A 242 13.13 -8.44 24.63
N LEU A 243 12.16 -8.28 25.52
CA LEU A 243 11.00 -7.42 25.29
C LEU A 243 11.43 -5.96 25.08
N GLN A 244 12.32 -5.46 25.93
CA GLN A 244 12.90 -4.12 25.80
C GLN A 244 13.57 -3.94 24.44
N ALA A 245 14.48 -4.84 24.05
CA ALA A 245 15.17 -4.76 22.76
C ALA A 245 14.20 -4.83 21.56
N ALA A 246 13.11 -5.61 21.66
CA ALA A 246 12.07 -5.66 20.64
C ALA A 246 11.29 -4.34 20.54
N CYS A 247 10.98 -3.71 21.68
CA CYS A 247 10.35 -2.40 21.74
C CYS A 247 11.27 -1.27 21.26
N GLU A 248 12.57 -1.35 21.49
CA GLU A 248 13.55 -0.40 20.93
C GLU A 248 13.63 -0.51 19.40
N ALA A 249 13.53 -1.73 18.87
CA ALA A 249 13.59 -1.97 17.42
C ALA A 249 12.33 -1.55 16.66
N PHE A 250 11.14 -1.79 17.22
CA PHE A 250 9.87 -1.60 16.52
C PHE A 250 8.94 -0.56 17.16
N GLY A 251 9.12 -0.25 18.43
CA GLY A 251 8.17 0.51 19.25
C GLY A 251 7.25 -0.40 20.08
N GLY A 252 6.68 0.14 21.15
CA GLY A 252 5.75 -0.54 22.05
C GLY A 252 4.27 -0.41 21.70
N GLY A 253 3.90 0.50 20.78
CA GLY A 253 2.50 0.69 20.38
C GLY A 253 2.05 -0.26 19.25
N MET A 254 0.87 0.02 18.70
CA MET A 254 0.32 -0.78 17.58
C MET A 254 1.10 -0.52 16.29
N LEU A 255 1.55 -1.59 15.65
CA LEU A 255 2.29 -1.52 14.39
C LEU A 255 1.38 -1.60 13.17
N PRO A 256 1.67 -0.85 12.10
CA PRO A 256 0.93 -0.94 10.86
C PRO A 256 0.98 -2.36 10.28
N GLN A 257 -0.18 -2.86 9.85
CA GLN A 257 -0.29 -4.22 9.35
C GLN A 257 0.25 -4.36 7.92
N LEU A 258 1.55 -4.63 7.85
CA LEU A 258 2.29 -4.91 6.63
C LEU A 258 2.35 -6.43 6.37
N GLN A 259 2.09 -6.89 5.15
CA GLN A 259 2.08 -8.34 4.86
C GLN A 259 3.44 -8.92 4.48
N SER A 260 4.36 -8.11 3.96
CA SER A 260 5.64 -8.62 3.47
C SER A 260 6.73 -7.58 3.43
N ALA A 261 7.98 -8.03 3.43
CA ALA A 261 9.16 -7.24 3.09
C ALA A 261 10.09 -8.07 2.19
N VAL A 262 10.70 -7.42 1.20
CA VAL A 262 11.57 -8.04 0.20
C VAL A 262 12.94 -7.37 0.23
N TYR A 263 13.98 -8.18 0.32
CA TYR A 263 15.38 -7.76 0.23
C TYR A 263 16.00 -8.43 -1.00
N LYS A 264 16.44 -7.63 -1.96
CA LYS A 264 17.19 -8.06 -3.13
C LYS A 264 18.66 -7.74 -2.88
N LEU A 265 19.49 -8.76 -2.75
CA LEU A 265 20.94 -8.62 -2.62
C LEU A 265 21.57 -8.75 -4.01
N GLU A 266 22.46 -7.84 -4.34
CA GLU A 266 23.29 -7.84 -5.54
C GLU A 266 24.73 -7.49 -5.14
N THR A 267 25.52 -8.51 -4.78
CA THR A 267 26.85 -8.34 -4.17
C THR A 267 27.89 -9.19 -4.91
N LYS A 268 29.17 -8.85 -4.83
CA LYS A 268 30.21 -9.76 -5.37
C LYS A 268 30.39 -10.96 -4.44
N PHE A 269 30.70 -12.12 -5.01
CA PHE A 269 31.02 -13.30 -4.21
C PHE A 269 32.44 -13.14 -3.63
N ARG A 270 32.54 -13.00 -2.30
CA ARG A 270 33.82 -12.79 -1.62
C ARG A 270 34.17 -14.04 -0.82
N ASP A 271 34.94 -14.92 -1.42
CA ASP A 271 35.48 -16.11 -0.76
C ASP A 271 36.94 -16.28 -1.15
N HIS A 272 37.82 -16.19 -0.16
CA HIS A 272 39.26 -16.27 -0.35
C HIS A 272 39.71 -17.66 -0.83
N SER A 273 38.86 -18.68 -0.65
CA SER A 273 39.12 -20.06 -1.08
C SER A 273 38.63 -20.37 -2.50
N ASN A 274 37.75 -19.54 -3.08
CA ASN A 274 37.10 -19.79 -4.36
C ASN A 274 37.33 -18.65 -5.36
N LYS A 275 38.57 -18.57 -5.87
CA LYS A 275 39.02 -17.54 -6.82
C LYS A 275 38.13 -17.44 -8.06
N THR A 276 37.67 -18.58 -8.59
CA THR A 276 36.83 -18.65 -9.79
C THR A 276 35.51 -17.88 -9.63
N MET A 277 34.88 -17.92 -8.46
CA MET A 277 33.66 -17.15 -8.21
C MET A 277 33.93 -15.70 -7.82
N THR A 278 35.06 -15.42 -7.18
CA THR A 278 35.45 -14.05 -6.79
C THR A 278 35.94 -13.20 -7.96
N GLU A 279 36.50 -13.81 -9.00
CA GLU A 279 36.94 -13.12 -10.23
C GLU A 279 35.80 -12.85 -11.22
N ARG A 280 34.61 -13.42 -11.00
CA ARG A 280 33.45 -13.15 -11.87
C ARG A 280 33.01 -11.69 -11.75
N GLU A 281 32.82 -11.05 -12.89
CA GLU A 281 32.27 -9.69 -12.96
C GLU A 281 30.79 -9.64 -12.56
N GLU A 282 30.04 -10.70 -12.85
CA GLU A 282 28.62 -10.76 -12.55
C GLU A 282 28.35 -10.85 -11.03
N PRO A 283 27.46 -10.01 -10.48
CA PRO A 283 27.13 -10.04 -9.06
C PRO A 283 26.31 -11.28 -8.71
N PHE A 284 26.56 -11.83 -7.53
CA PHE A 284 25.69 -12.79 -6.88
C PHE A 284 24.36 -12.12 -6.52
N ARG A 285 23.24 -12.76 -6.89
CA ARG A 285 21.90 -12.23 -6.67
C ARG A 285 21.11 -13.16 -5.75
N CYS A 286 20.57 -12.61 -4.67
CA CYS A 286 19.69 -13.34 -3.75
C CYS A 286 18.45 -12.50 -3.44
N VAL A 287 17.28 -13.15 -3.33
CA VAL A 287 16.03 -12.51 -2.95
C VAL A 287 15.49 -13.17 -1.70
N VAL A 288 15.39 -12.40 -0.62
CA VAL A 288 14.76 -12.84 0.62
C VAL A 288 13.41 -12.13 0.76
N LYS A 289 12.34 -12.90 0.96
CA LYS A 289 11.00 -12.37 1.19
C LYS A 289 10.45 -12.88 2.51
N PHE A 290 10.15 -11.95 3.41
CA PHE A 290 9.38 -12.22 4.62
C PHE A 290 7.91 -11.99 4.34
N ALA A 291 7.04 -12.86 4.85
CA ALA A 291 5.58 -12.73 4.70
C ALA A 291 4.85 -13.18 5.97
N SER A 292 3.83 -12.43 6.37
CA SER A 292 2.95 -12.72 7.50
C SER A 292 1.61 -11.99 7.31
N THR A 293 0.60 -12.31 8.13
CA THR A 293 -0.62 -11.52 8.23
C THR A 293 -0.33 -10.13 8.84
N ASN A 294 0.66 -10.02 9.73
CA ASN A 294 1.21 -8.77 10.24
C ASN A 294 2.72 -8.93 10.50
N LEU A 295 3.53 -8.62 9.50
CA LEU A 295 4.97 -8.84 9.52
C LEU A 295 5.67 -8.10 10.65
N LEU A 296 5.36 -6.82 10.86
CA LEU A 296 6.02 -6.02 11.89
C LEU A 296 5.77 -6.58 13.29
N GLU A 297 4.54 -7.00 13.54
CA GLU A 297 4.14 -7.63 14.79
C GLU A 297 4.79 -9.01 14.97
N SER A 298 4.85 -9.82 13.91
CA SER A 298 5.54 -11.10 13.94
C SER A 298 7.04 -10.94 14.22
N LEU A 299 7.70 -9.95 13.62
CA LEU A 299 9.12 -9.68 13.87
C LEU A 299 9.37 -9.22 15.30
N ARG A 300 8.50 -8.34 15.83
CA ARG A 300 8.54 -7.92 17.24
C ARG A 300 8.38 -9.12 18.18
N HIS A 301 7.40 -9.98 17.90
CA HIS A 301 7.15 -11.19 18.67
C HIS A 301 8.33 -12.18 18.61
N CYS A 302 8.93 -12.39 17.44
CA CYS A 302 10.11 -13.25 17.31
C CYS A 302 11.28 -12.75 18.17
N ALA A 303 11.48 -11.43 18.24
CA ALA A 303 12.51 -10.84 19.09
C ALA A 303 12.18 -10.99 20.59
N SER A 304 10.95 -10.69 21.01
CA SER A 304 10.57 -10.78 22.44
C SER A 304 10.53 -12.22 22.96
N SER A 305 10.10 -13.18 22.13
CA SER A 305 10.06 -14.61 22.47
C SER A 305 11.42 -15.31 22.41
N GLY A 306 12.47 -14.66 21.90
CA GLY A 306 13.81 -15.26 21.78
C GLY A 306 13.99 -16.19 20.58
N ILE A 307 13.04 -16.22 19.64
CA ILE A 307 13.17 -16.93 18.36
C ILE A 307 14.22 -16.24 17.47
N ALA A 308 14.29 -14.90 17.53
CA ALA A 308 15.31 -14.10 16.86
C ALA A 308 16.26 -13.48 17.89
N SER A 309 17.55 -13.42 17.56
CA SER A 309 18.54 -12.76 18.40
C SER A 309 18.27 -11.25 18.51
N THR A 310 18.51 -10.71 19.70
CA THR A 310 18.52 -9.28 19.98
C THR A 310 19.97 -8.79 20.11
N PRO A 311 20.31 -7.57 19.63
CA PRO A 311 19.44 -6.61 18.95
C PRO A 311 19.03 -7.06 17.55
N VAL A 312 17.82 -6.68 17.14
CA VAL A 312 17.28 -7.01 15.82
C VAL A 312 18.11 -6.32 14.73
N THR A 313 18.46 -7.05 13.68
CA THR A 313 19.24 -6.52 12.56
C THR A 313 18.64 -5.24 11.98
N PRO A 314 19.46 -4.21 11.66
CA PRO A 314 19.02 -2.97 11.03
C PRO A 314 18.23 -3.17 9.74
N LEU A 315 18.43 -4.29 9.03
CA LEU A 315 17.63 -4.62 7.87
C LEU A 315 16.14 -4.67 8.24
N LEU A 316 15.80 -5.42 9.28
CA LEU A 316 14.42 -5.63 9.71
C LEU A 316 13.87 -4.47 10.54
N SER A 317 14.66 -3.92 11.47
CA SER A 317 14.22 -2.80 12.32
C SER A 317 14.09 -1.48 11.56
N SER A 318 14.73 -1.33 10.38
CA SER A 318 14.58 -0.13 9.56
C SER A 318 13.30 -0.05 8.74
N ILE A 319 12.50 -1.13 8.63
CA ILE A 319 11.21 -1.11 7.91
C ILE A 319 10.29 0.03 8.41
N PRO A 320 9.93 0.11 9.70
CA PRO A 320 9.12 1.19 10.24
C PRO A 320 9.82 2.56 10.16
N LEU A 321 11.14 2.60 10.31
CA LEU A 321 11.91 3.83 10.30
C LEU A 321 12.04 4.46 8.91
N LYS A 322 12.18 3.64 7.86
CA LYS A 322 12.32 4.09 6.48
C LYS A 322 10.98 4.20 5.77
N GLY A 323 9.93 3.56 6.29
CA GLY A 323 8.62 3.51 5.65
C GLY A 323 8.64 2.74 4.32
N LYS A 324 9.47 1.69 4.22
CA LYS A 324 9.71 0.92 3.00
C LYS A 324 9.71 -0.56 3.30
N ASN A 325 9.26 -1.37 2.36
CA ASN A 325 9.29 -2.82 2.47
C ASN A 325 9.93 -3.52 1.26
N TYR A 326 10.54 -2.75 0.38
CA TYR A 326 11.36 -3.24 -0.71
C TYR A 326 12.74 -2.61 -0.63
N PHE A 327 13.76 -3.45 -0.51
CA PHE A 327 15.15 -3.02 -0.32
C PHE A 327 16.04 -3.68 -1.37
N VAL A 328 16.92 -2.88 -1.96
CA VAL A 328 18.01 -3.36 -2.81
C VAL A 328 19.30 -3.11 -2.05
N ILE A 329 20.02 -4.18 -1.75
CA ILE A 329 21.30 -4.18 -1.04
C ILE A 329 22.38 -4.46 -2.07
N THR A 330 23.26 -3.50 -2.27
CA THR A 330 24.40 -3.59 -3.19
C THR A 330 25.69 -3.43 -2.42
N ASP A 331 26.80 -3.90 -2.98
CA ASP A 331 28.12 -3.60 -2.43
C ASP A 331 28.32 -2.08 -2.45
N ASN A 332 28.52 -1.48 -1.28
CA ASN A 332 29.03 -0.11 -1.22
C ASN A 332 30.40 -0.11 -1.93
N GLY A 333 30.54 0.67 -3.00
CA GLY A 333 31.86 1.01 -3.53
C GLY A 333 32.75 1.61 -2.43
N PRO A 334 34.09 1.64 -2.58
CA PRO A 334 34.96 2.22 -1.57
C PRO A 334 34.51 3.64 -1.30
N GLY A 335 34.01 3.90 -0.09
CA GLY A 335 33.73 5.25 0.39
C GLY A 335 35.04 6.06 0.44
N PRO A 336 34.94 7.41 0.52
CA PRO A 336 36.09 8.29 0.55
C PRO A 336 36.80 8.20 1.91
N SER A 337 37.57 7.14 2.10
CA SER A 337 38.48 6.94 3.23
C SER A 337 39.76 6.26 2.75
N SER A 338 40.30 6.77 1.64
CA SER A 338 41.65 6.47 1.15
C SER A 338 42.29 7.70 0.50
N GLN A 339 42.16 8.86 1.13
CA GLN A 339 43.12 9.95 0.97
C GLN A 339 43.67 10.30 2.35
N MET A 340 44.69 9.58 2.77
CA MET A 340 45.77 10.10 3.61
C MET A 340 46.75 8.96 3.92
N ARG A 341 47.85 8.96 3.18
CA ARG A 341 49.23 8.69 3.63
C ARG A 341 50.11 8.80 2.38
N GLN A 342 50.49 10.03 2.04
CA GLN A 342 51.75 10.23 1.34
C GLN A 342 52.86 9.90 2.36
N PRO A 343 53.83 9.04 2.02
CA PRO A 343 55.02 8.90 2.84
C PRO A 343 55.90 10.14 2.59
N GLN A 344 56.17 10.90 3.65
CA GLN A 344 57.34 11.76 3.68
C GLN A 344 58.58 10.88 3.61
N LYS A 345 59.34 11.00 2.52
CA LYS A 345 60.79 11.22 2.53
C LYS A 345 61.27 11.59 1.14
#